data_AF-A0A961Z1I3-F1
#
_entry.id   AF-A0A961Z1I3-F1
#
_cell.length_a   1.000
_cell.length_b   1.000
_cell.length_c   1.000
_cell.angle_alpha   90.00
_cell.angle_beta   90.00
_cell.angle_gamma   90.00
#
_symmetry.space_group_name_H-M   'P 1'
#
loop_
_entity.id
_entity.type
_entity.pdbx_description
1 polymer ?
#
loop_
_entity_poly.entity_id
_entity_poly.type
_entity_poly.pdbx_seq_one_letter_code
_entity_poly.pdbx_strand_id
1 'polypeptide(L)'
;MSLRSHQFAELFGIILVLGATAVQIFYLEPLKRSIEWHQNVFTQQQNGHVVAEAVFDNRLAILKAMKAEPADIKAAEDDRKKLMDRYQTAHANVAEMVLDEQPVENILQMIVVAMFILGTLLTASGRLAEMRNTNRKTIPR
;
A
#
# COMPACT_ATOMS: atom_id res chain seq x y z
N MET A 1 -23.32 -39.26 5.76
CA MET A 1 -22.15 -39.01 6.66
C MET A 1 -22.38 -37.66 7.33
N SER A 2 -22.58 -37.62 8.64
CA SER A 2 -22.71 -36.35 9.38
C SER A 2 -21.34 -35.93 9.89
N LEU A 3 -20.87 -34.76 9.48
CA LEU A 3 -19.66 -34.15 10.05
C LEU A 3 -19.89 -33.86 11.53
N ARG A 4 -18.87 -34.11 12.36
CA ARG A 4 -18.91 -33.75 13.79
C ARG A 4 -18.56 -32.27 13.95
N SER A 5 -19.03 -31.65 15.03
CA SER A 5 -18.82 -30.21 15.29
C SER A 5 -17.35 -29.76 15.23
N HIS A 6 -16.40 -30.58 15.68
CA HIS A 6 -14.97 -30.26 15.60
C HIS A 6 -14.40 -30.31 14.18
N GLN A 7 -14.96 -31.15 13.29
CA GLN A 7 -14.56 -31.20 11.87
C GLN A 7 -15.09 -29.97 11.11
N PHE A 8 -16.26 -29.46 11.49
CA PHE A 8 -16.75 -28.17 10.98
C PHE A 8 -15.86 -27.01 11.42
N ALA A 9 -15.43 -27.00 12.69
CA ALA A 9 -14.49 -25.99 13.18
C ALA A 9 -13.15 -26.05 12.42
N GLU A 10 -12.61 -27.24 12.18
CA GLU A 10 -11.39 -27.41 11.39
C GLU A 10 -11.57 -26.92 9.95
N LEU A 11 -12.63 -27.36 9.26
CA LEU A 11 -12.89 -26.98 7.87
C LEU A 11 -13.10 -25.46 7.72
N PHE A 12 -13.87 -24.86 8.62
CA PHE A 12 -14.09 -23.42 8.63
C PHE A 12 -12.79 -22.67 8.90
N GLY A 13 -11.95 -23.18 9.82
CA GLY A 13 -10.63 -22.64 10.09
C GLY A 13 -9.72 -22.64 8.85
N ILE A 14 -9.69 -23.76 8.11
CA ILE A 14 -8.93 -23.89 6.87
C ILE A 14 -9.43 -22.90 5.81
N ILE A 15 -10.75 -22.78 5.64
CA ILE A 15 -11.33 -21.82 4.68
C ILE A 15 -10.93 -20.38 5.03
N LEU A 16 -10.92 -20.02 6.32
CA LEU A 16 -10.48 -18.69 6.75
C LEU A 16 -9.00 -18.44 6.47
N VAL A 17 -8.12 -19.43 6.71
CA VAL A 17 -6.68 -19.29 6.40
C VAL A 17 -6.46 -19.15 4.91
N LEU A 18 -7.09 -20.01 4.09
CA LEU A 18 -6.99 -19.94 2.64
C LEU A 18 -7.56 -18.63 2.09
N GLY A 19 -8.68 -18.16 2.63
CA GLY A 19 -9.27 -16.87 2.30
C GLY A 19 -8.33 -15.71 2.64
N ALA A 20 -7.71 -15.73 3.82
CA ALA A 20 -6.71 -14.74 4.21
C ALA A 20 -5.52 -14.70 3.24
N THR A 21 -4.99 -15.88 2.86
CA THR A 21 -3.92 -15.98 1.86
C THR A 21 -4.35 -15.48 0.49
N ALA A 22 -5.58 -15.77 0.06
CA ALA A 22 -6.11 -15.26 -1.20
C ALA A 22 -6.22 -13.73 -1.19
N VAL A 23 -6.77 -13.15 -0.11
CA VAL A 23 -6.88 -11.68 0.04
C VAL A 23 -5.49 -11.04 0.06
N GLN A 24 -4.53 -11.66 0.74
CA GLN A 24 -3.14 -11.20 0.78
C GLN A 24 -2.54 -11.08 -0.64
N ILE A 25 -2.61 -12.14 -1.44
CA ILE A 25 -1.96 -12.21 -2.76
C ILE A 25 -2.71 -11.38 -3.80
N PHE A 26 -4.04 -11.46 -3.84
CA PHE A 26 -4.82 -10.88 -4.92
C PHE A 26 -5.24 -9.42 -4.70
N TYR A 27 -5.17 -8.93 -3.46
CA TYR A 27 -5.63 -7.58 -3.15
C TYR A 27 -4.60 -6.78 -2.36
N LEU A 28 -4.07 -7.33 -1.27
CA LEU A 28 -3.19 -6.57 -0.38
C LEU A 28 -1.83 -6.28 -1.01
N GLU A 29 -1.18 -7.28 -1.60
CA GLU A 29 0.12 -7.13 -2.27
C GLU A 29 0.07 -6.17 -3.47
N PRO A 30 -0.93 -6.27 -4.39
CA PRO A 30 -1.09 -5.29 -5.45
C PRO A 30 -1.29 -3.86 -4.93
N LEU A 31 -2.11 -3.68 -3.89
CA LEU A 31 -2.39 -2.37 -3.31
C LEU A 31 -1.14 -1.76 -2.67
N LYS A 32 -0.38 -2.54 -1.89
CA LYS A 32 0.91 -2.11 -1.33
C LYS A 32 1.88 -1.65 -2.42
N ARG A 33 1.97 -2.42 -3.50
CA ARG A 33 2.84 -2.08 -4.64
C ARG A 33 2.39 -0.80 -5.33
N SER A 34 1.09 -0.55 -5.45
CA SER A 34 0.53 0.70 -5.99
C SER A 34 0.96 1.89 -5.14
N ILE A 35 0.73 1.80 -3.82
CA ILE A 35 1.11 2.84 -2.85
C ILE A 35 2.61 3.11 -2.89
N GLU A 36 3.45 2.07 -2.88
CA GLU A 36 4.91 2.20 -2.98
C GLU A 36 5.33 2.87 -4.30
N TRP A 37 4.70 2.50 -5.42
CA TRP A 37 4.97 3.14 -6.71
C TRP A 37 4.59 4.62 -6.68
N HIS A 38 3.42 4.97 -6.16
CA HIS A 38 2.98 6.36 -6.00
C HIS A 38 3.92 7.17 -5.11
N GLN A 39 4.37 6.62 -3.98
CA GLN A 39 5.36 7.26 -3.10
C GLN A 39 6.70 7.50 -3.82
N ASN A 40 7.18 6.51 -4.58
CA ASN A 40 8.40 6.66 -5.37
C ASN A 40 8.27 7.75 -6.45
N VAL A 41 7.13 7.82 -7.14
CA VAL A 41 6.84 8.87 -8.12
C VAL A 41 6.81 10.24 -7.43
N PHE A 42 6.18 10.36 -6.26
CA PHE A 42 6.14 11.59 -5.49
C PHE A 42 7.54 12.07 -5.11
N THR A 43 8.39 11.19 -4.58
CA THR A 43 9.79 11.50 -4.26
C THR A 43 10.58 11.92 -5.50
N GLN A 44 10.40 11.22 -6.63
CA GLN A 44 11.06 11.58 -7.88
C GLN A 44 10.63 12.97 -8.37
N GLN A 45 9.34 13.30 -8.26
CA GLN A 45 8.82 14.62 -8.60
C GLN A 45 9.34 15.71 -7.66
N GLN A 46 9.45 15.45 -6.35
CA GLN A 46 10.06 16.40 -5.40
C GLN A 46 11.52 16.69 -5.74
N ASN A 47 12.30 15.64 -6.05
CA ASN A 47 13.69 15.81 -6.49
C ASN A 47 13.76 16.59 -7.82
N GLY A 48 12.90 16.27 -8.78
CA GLY A 48 12.82 16.99 -10.06
C GLY A 48 12.43 18.45 -9.89
N HIS A 49 11.51 18.76 -8.97
CA HIS A 49 11.11 20.11 -8.62
C HIS A 49 12.27 20.93 -8.09
N VAL A 50 13.02 20.41 -7.11
CA VAL A 50 14.19 21.09 -6.52
C VAL A 50 15.27 21.34 -7.57
N VAL A 51 15.57 20.35 -8.43
CA VAL A 51 16.55 20.51 -9.50
C VAL A 51 16.09 21.56 -10.51
N ALA A 52 14.82 21.52 -10.93
CA ALA A 52 14.28 22.48 -11.87
C ALA A 52 14.28 23.90 -11.29
N GLU A 53 13.90 24.06 -10.03
CA GLU A 53 13.97 25.35 -9.32
C GLU A 53 15.40 25.90 -9.31
N ALA A 54 16.39 25.10 -8.92
CA ALA A 54 17.80 25.53 -8.92
C ALA A 54 18.31 25.94 -10.31
N VAL A 55 17.91 25.23 -11.37
CA VAL A 55 18.29 25.58 -12.75
C VAL A 55 17.68 26.92 -13.18
N PHE A 56 16.41 27.16 -12.89
CA PHE A 56 15.75 28.42 -13.21
C PHE A 56 16.29 29.59 -12.39
N ASP A 57 16.57 29.38 -11.11
CA ASP A 57 17.14 30.41 -10.24
C ASP A 57 18.54 30.81 -10.73
N ASN A 58 19.36 29.84 -11.17
CA ASN A 58 20.65 30.12 -11.79
C ASN A 58 20.51 30.88 -13.12
N ARG A 59 19.61 30.44 -14.01
CA ARG A 59 19.32 31.14 -15.27
C ARG A 59 18.91 32.60 -15.02
N LEU A 60 18.02 32.83 -14.06
CA LEU A 60 17.56 34.17 -13.69
C LEU A 60 18.68 35.02 -13.09
N ALA A 61 19.53 34.44 -12.23
CA ALA A 61 20.69 35.12 -11.68
C ALA A 61 21.66 35.59 -12.79
N ILE A 62 21.92 34.74 -13.79
CA ILE A 62 22.75 35.07 -14.95
C ILE A 62 22.12 36.20 -15.78
N LEU A 63 20.84 36.09 -16.13
CA LEU A 63 20.12 37.12 -16.90
C LEU A 63 20.14 38.47 -16.18
N LYS A 64 19.94 38.48 -14.86
CA LYS A 64 20.01 39.67 -14.01
C LYS A 64 21.43 40.25 -13.95
N ALA A 65 22.45 39.40 -13.80
CA ALA A 65 23.86 39.83 -13.77
C ALA A 65 24.30 40.45 -15.11
N MET A 66 23.81 39.91 -16.23
CA MET A 66 24.07 40.42 -17.58
C MET A 66 23.27 41.67 -17.94
N LYS A 67 22.35 42.13 -17.07
CA LYS A 67 21.41 43.22 -17.36
C LYS A 67 20.64 42.96 -18.67
N ALA A 68 20.20 41.72 -18.86
CA ALA A 68 19.37 41.33 -20.00
C ALA A 68 18.10 42.20 -20.07
N GLU A 69 17.46 42.23 -21.24
CA GLU A 69 16.25 43.03 -21.43
C GLU A 69 15.16 42.60 -20.42
N PRO A 70 14.39 43.54 -19.84
CA PRO A 70 13.34 43.20 -18.88
C PRO A 70 12.32 42.19 -19.43
N ALA A 71 12.09 42.18 -20.75
CA ALA A 71 11.24 41.21 -21.42
C ALA A 71 11.78 39.77 -21.30
N ASP A 72 13.10 39.57 -21.43
CA ASP A 72 13.74 38.25 -21.34
C ASP A 72 13.74 37.70 -19.91
N ILE A 73 13.94 38.58 -18.92
CA ILE A 73 13.85 38.21 -17.50
C ILE A 73 12.42 37.77 -17.17
N LYS A 74 11.42 38.54 -17.62
CA LYS A 74 10.02 38.21 -17.39
C LYS A 74 9.61 36.90 -18.07
N ALA A 75 10.05 36.66 -19.31
CA ALA A 75 9.80 35.40 -20.00
C ALA A 75 10.40 34.20 -19.24
N ALA A 76 11.60 34.33 -18.68
CA ALA A 76 12.21 33.29 -17.86
C ALA A 76 11.49 33.08 -16.51
N GLU A 77 10.96 34.13 -15.88
CA GLU A 77 10.13 34.04 -14.67
C GLU A 77 8.78 33.36 -14.96
N ASP A 78 8.15 33.67 -16.10
CA ASP A 78 6.91 33.04 -16.55
C ASP A 78 7.11 31.55 -16.89
N ASP A 79 8.22 31.19 -17.55
CA ASP A 79 8.62 29.81 -17.82
C ASP A 79 8.81 29.02 -16.51
N ARG A 80 9.52 29.61 -15.53
CA ARG A 80 9.72 29.03 -14.19
C ARG A 80 8.38 28.74 -13.56
N LYS A 81 7.49 29.75 -13.50
CA LYS A 81 6.16 29.61 -12.88
C LYS A 81 5.35 28.49 -13.54
N LYS A 82 5.29 28.48 -14.87
CA LYS A 82 4.55 27.47 -15.63
C LYS A 82 5.06 26.05 -15.35
N LEU A 83 6.37 25.87 -15.18
CA LEU A 83 6.94 24.57 -14.83
C LEU A 83 6.65 24.20 -13.37
N MET A 84 6.78 25.14 -12.43
CA MET A 84 6.52 24.89 -11.00
C MET A 84 5.04 24.53 -10.75
N ASP A 85 4.10 25.19 -11.44
CA ASP A 85 2.67 24.88 -11.35
C ASP A 85 2.36 23.43 -11.77
N ARG A 86 3.08 22.91 -12.78
CA ARG A 86 2.95 21.51 -13.21
C ARG A 86 3.41 20.53 -12.14
N TYR A 87 4.51 20.83 -11.44
CA TYR A 87 4.98 20.01 -10.33
C TYR A 87 3.99 20.00 -9.17
N GLN A 88 3.42 21.16 -8.80
CA GLN A 88 2.41 21.23 -7.73
C GLN A 88 1.15 20.41 -8.06
N THR A 89 0.67 20.49 -9.31
CA THR A 89 -0.49 19.70 -9.73
C THR A 89 -0.18 18.20 -9.73
N ALA A 90 1.01 17.82 -10.20
CA ALA A 90 1.44 16.43 -10.19
C ALA A 90 1.59 15.87 -8.77
N HIS A 91 2.15 16.65 -7.84
CA HIS A 91 2.25 16.31 -6.42
C HIS A 91 0.87 16.11 -5.79
N ALA A 92 -0.08 17.01 -6.06
CA ALA A 92 -1.44 16.93 -5.53
C ALA A 92 -2.15 15.64 -5.98
N ASN A 93 -2.08 15.32 -7.28
CA ASN A 93 -2.72 14.12 -7.82
C ASN A 93 -2.16 12.82 -7.22
N VAL A 94 -0.83 12.75 -7.06
CA VAL A 94 -0.19 11.55 -6.49
C VAL A 94 -0.47 11.44 -4.99
N ALA A 95 -0.49 12.56 -4.27
CA ALA A 95 -0.83 12.57 -2.85
C ALA A 95 -2.29 12.12 -2.60
N GLU A 96 -3.23 12.56 -3.43
CA GLU A 96 -4.64 12.15 -3.34
C GLU A 96 -4.80 10.63 -3.53
N MET A 97 -4.12 10.05 -4.54
CA MET A 97 -4.14 8.60 -4.76
C MET A 97 -3.60 7.81 -3.56
N VAL A 98 -2.50 8.26 -2.95
CA VAL A 98 -1.93 7.60 -1.76
C VAL A 98 -2.87 7.71 -0.56
N LEU A 99 -3.49 8.86 -0.36
CA LEU A 99 -4.43 9.10 0.74
C LEU A 99 -5.69 8.24 0.62
N ASP A 100 -6.13 7.93 -0.60
CA ASP A 100 -7.29 7.07 -0.85
C ASP A 100 -6.94 5.57 -0.70
N GLU A 101 -5.75 5.16 -1.14
CA GLU A 101 -5.33 3.75 -1.14
C GLU A 101 -4.89 3.24 0.25
N GLN A 102 -4.20 4.07 1.05
CA GLN A 102 -3.69 3.70 2.39
C GLN A 102 -4.76 3.23 3.40
N PRO A 103 -5.91 3.90 3.58
CA PRO A 103 -6.92 3.44 4.52
C PRO A 103 -7.52 2.10 4.08
N VAL A 104 -7.66 1.88 2.77
CA VAL A 104 -8.15 0.60 2.22
C VAL A 104 -7.14 -0.51 2.53
N GLU A 105 -5.85 -0.26 2.33
CA GLU A 105 -4.77 -1.20 2.65
C GLU A 105 -4.82 -1.60 4.14
N ASN A 106 -4.92 -0.62 5.03
CA ASN A 106 -4.94 -0.83 6.47
C ASN A 106 -6.15 -1.68 6.92
N ILE A 107 -7.35 -1.38 6.40
CA ILE A 107 -8.56 -2.15 6.71
C ILE A 107 -8.40 -3.59 6.22
N LEU A 108 -7.94 -3.76 4.98
CA LEU A 108 -7.79 -5.07 4.39
C LEU A 108 -6.73 -5.90 5.13
N GLN A 109 -5.64 -5.27 5.57
CA GLN A 109 -4.61 -5.92 6.38
C GLN A 109 -5.17 -6.40 7.72
N MET A 110 -5.99 -5.57 8.37
CA MET A 110 -6.65 -5.95 9.61
C MET A 110 -7.57 -7.16 9.42
N ILE A 111 -8.35 -7.20 8.34
CA ILE A 111 -9.22 -8.33 8.00
C ILE A 111 -8.38 -9.60 7.79
N VAL A 112 -7.30 -9.52 7.00
CA VAL A 112 -6.41 -10.67 6.73
C VAL A 112 -5.84 -11.23 8.03
N VAL A 113 -5.34 -10.35 8.92
CA VAL A 113 -4.79 -10.76 10.21
C VAL A 113 -5.85 -11.42 11.09
N ALA A 114 -7.06 -10.84 11.16
CA ALA A 114 -8.16 -11.41 11.93
C ALA A 114 -8.56 -12.80 11.39
N MET A 115 -8.71 -12.94 10.08
CA MET A 115 -9.02 -14.22 9.43
C MET A 115 -7.93 -15.26 9.68
N PHE A 116 -6.65 -14.87 9.61
CA PHE A 116 -5.54 -15.78 9.84
C PHE A 116 -5.50 -16.30 11.28
N ILE A 117 -5.63 -15.40 12.26
CA ILE A 117 -5.63 -15.76 13.69
C ILE A 117 -6.82 -16.67 14.00
N LEU A 118 -8.04 -16.25 13.61
CA LEU A 118 -9.25 -17.03 13.85
C LEU A 118 -9.19 -18.39 13.14
N GLY A 119 -8.76 -18.40 11.88
CA GLY A 119 -8.66 -19.61 11.08
C GLY A 119 -7.67 -20.61 11.68
N THR A 120 -6.52 -20.14 12.14
CA THR A 120 -5.50 -20.97 12.79
C THR A 120 -6.02 -21.57 14.09
N LEU A 121 -6.68 -20.77 14.94
CA LEU A 121 -7.24 -21.23 16.22
C LEU A 121 -8.34 -22.28 16.00
N LEU A 122 -9.23 -22.06 15.03
CA LEU A 122 -10.31 -22.98 14.69
C LEU A 122 -9.77 -24.30 14.12
N THR A 123 -8.77 -24.24 13.25
CA THR A 123 -8.09 -25.43 12.70
C THR A 123 -7.41 -26.22 13.80
N ALA A 124 -6.63 -25.56 14.66
CA ALA A 124 -5.90 -26.20 15.75
C ALA A 124 -6.85 -26.83 16.78
N SER A 125 -7.93 -26.15 17.15
CA SER A 125 -8.92 -26.67 18.10
C SER A 125 -9.68 -27.88 17.56
N GLY A 126 -10.06 -27.87 16.27
CA GLY A 126 -10.67 -29.02 15.59
C GLY A 126 -9.76 -30.25 15.61
N ARG A 127 -8.49 -30.07 15.22
CA ARG A 127 -7.43 -31.09 15.24
C ARG A 127 -7.20 -31.66 16.65
N LEU A 128 -7.08 -30.80 17.66
CA LEU A 128 -6.86 -31.23 19.04
C LEU A 128 -8.05 -32.04 19.59
N ALA A 129 -9.27 -31.64 19.27
CA ALA A 129 -10.47 -32.37 19.66
C ALA A 129 -10.54 -33.75 19.00
N GLU A 130 -10.10 -33.88 17.75
CA GLU A 130 -9.99 -35.18 17.07
C GLU A 130 -8.95 -36.08 17.74
N MET A 131 -7.73 -35.57 18.01
CA MET A 131 -6.67 -36.32 18.68
C MET A 131 -7.09 -36.82 20.07
N ARG A 132 -7.77 -35.97 20.85
CA ARG A 132 -8.28 -36.34 22.18
C ARG A 132 -9.35 -37.44 22.11
N ASN A 133 -10.24 -37.38 21.12
CA ASN A 133 -11.27 -38.39 20.93
C ASN A 133 -10.68 -39.73 20.45
N THR A 134 -9.64 -39.70 19.62
CA THR A 134 -8.93 -40.90 19.18
C THR A 134 -8.19 -41.57 20.35
N ASN A 135 -7.42 -40.81 21.13
CA ASN A 135 -6.72 -41.33 22.31
C ASN A 135 -7.65 -41.92 23.37
N ARG A 136 -8.87 -41.41 23.51
CA ARG A 136 -9.87 -41.94 24.45
C ARG A 136 -10.43 -43.30 24.02
N LYS A 137 -10.45 -43.61 22.71
CA LYS A 137 -10.97 -44.87 22.17
C LYS A 137 -9.95 -46.01 22.16
N THR A 138 -8.66 -45.69 22.22
CA THR A 138 -7.56 -46.66 22.14
C THR A 138 -7.11 -47.21 23.49
N ILE A 139 -7.67 -46.74 24.61
CA ILE A 139 -7.43 -47.30 25.95
C ILE A 139 -8.52 -48.36 26.22
N PRO A 140 -8.20 -49.67 26.16
CA PRO A 140 -9.13 -50.70 26.60
C PRO A 140 -9.33 -50.57 28.12
N ARG A 141 -10.58 -50.65 28.56
CA ARG A 141 -10.94 -50.77 29.99
C ARG A 141 -10.76 -52.20 30.47
#